data_AF-A0A9X5I333-F1
#
_entry.id   AF-A0A9X5I333-F1
#
_cell.length_a   1.000
_cell.length_b   1.000
_cell.length_c   1.000
_cell.angle_alpha   90.00
_cell.angle_beta   90.00
_cell.angle_gamma   90.00
#
_symmetry.space_group_name_H-M   'P 1'
#
loop_
_entity.id
_entity.type
_entity.pdbx_description
1 polymer ?
#
loop_
_entity_poly.entity_id
_entity_poly.type
_entity_poly.pdbx_seq_one_letter_code
_entity_poly.pdbx_strand_id
1 'polypeptide(L)'
;MPQSRSRSLFSIGEDLERLNEILDETGDDTQQQEILSEWLQQLGTERDRKLDGYAALISEMQARAEARKAEAQRLMELARADERRSQLLKERLKWFFESQQLKTIETTRYRLSLSKNGGKAPLILKPDLSPQQLPERFTTTSIEPNTSAIRAALEAGETLDFASLGDRSTSIRIK
;
A
#
# COMPACT_ATOMS: atom_id res chain seq x y z
N MET A 1 22.70 -14.02 -33.32
CA MET A 1 22.64 -15.06 -32.28
C MET A 1 21.19 -15.30 -31.93
N PRO A 2 20.59 -16.46 -32.23
CA PRO A 2 19.23 -16.75 -31.81
C PRO A 2 19.21 -16.74 -30.27
N GLN A 3 18.37 -15.90 -29.68
CA GLN A 3 18.20 -15.87 -28.24
C GLN A 3 17.64 -17.23 -27.81
N SER A 4 18.44 -18.03 -27.11
CA SER A 4 17.94 -19.21 -26.40
C SER A 4 16.86 -18.71 -25.46
N ARG A 5 15.60 -19.09 -25.73
CA ARG A 5 14.45 -18.69 -24.92
C ARG A 5 14.65 -19.33 -23.53
N SER A 6 15.01 -18.52 -22.53
CA SER A 6 15.22 -19.01 -21.16
C SER A 6 13.95 -19.71 -20.67
N ARG A 7 14.09 -20.94 -20.15
CA ARG A 7 12.96 -21.75 -19.65
C ARG A 7 12.27 -21.04 -18.49
N SER A 8 10.95 -21.22 -18.36
CA SER A 8 10.18 -20.68 -17.23
C SER A 8 10.40 -21.51 -15.96
N LEU A 9 10.12 -20.93 -14.78
CA LEU A 9 10.24 -21.70 -13.52
C LEU A 9 9.25 -22.87 -13.50
N PHE A 10 8.05 -22.68 -14.08
CA PHE A 10 7.04 -23.72 -14.24
C PHE A 10 7.50 -24.86 -15.14
N SER A 11 8.04 -24.54 -16.31
CA SER A 11 8.57 -25.57 -17.23
C SER A 11 9.75 -26.34 -16.63
N ILE A 12 10.64 -25.67 -15.86
CA ILE A 12 11.73 -26.37 -15.16
C ILE A 12 11.15 -27.30 -14.07
N GLY A 13 10.08 -26.87 -13.38
CA GLY A 13 9.38 -27.69 -12.39
C GLY A 13 8.73 -28.92 -12.99
N GLU A 14 8.00 -28.77 -14.09
CA GLU A 14 7.37 -29.89 -14.82
C GLU A 14 8.43 -30.90 -15.31
N ASP A 15 9.57 -30.42 -15.82
CA ASP A 15 10.66 -31.29 -16.28
C ASP A 15 11.32 -32.04 -15.11
N LEU A 16 11.45 -31.39 -13.93
CA LEU A 16 11.97 -32.03 -12.71
C LEU A 16 11.02 -33.13 -12.20
N GLU A 17 9.71 -32.88 -12.20
CA GLU A 17 8.70 -33.86 -11.78
C GLU A 17 8.74 -35.10 -12.69
N ARG A 18 8.72 -34.90 -14.01
CA ARG A 18 8.82 -36.01 -14.99
C ARG A 18 10.12 -36.78 -14.86
N LEU A 19 11.24 -36.09 -14.66
CA LEU A 19 12.54 -36.76 -14.54
C LEU A 19 12.63 -37.59 -13.25
N ASN A 20 12.01 -37.13 -12.17
CA ASN A 20 11.91 -37.91 -10.93
C ASN A 20 11.07 -39.18 -11.11
N GLU A 21 9.93 -39.08 -11.81
CA GLU A 21 9.10 -40.26 -12.15
C GLU A 21 9.90 -41.29 -12.96
N ILE A 22 10.64 -40.85 -13.99
CA ILE A 22 11.48 -41.73 -14.80
C ILE A 22 12.58 -42.38 -13.95
N LEU A 23 13.21 -41.62 -13.05
CA LEU A 23 14.25 -42.15 -12.17
C LEU A 23 13.71 -43.26 -11.25
N ASP A 24 12.51 -43.08 -10.70
CA ASP A 24 11.83 -44.08 -9.87
C ASP A 24 11.46 -45.35 -10.66
N GLU A 25 11.15 -45.23 -11.96
CA GLU A 25 10.76 -46.33 -12.85
C GLU A 25 11.95 -47.12 -13.43
N THR A 26 13.15 -46.54 -13.52
CA THR A 26 14.29 -47.09 -14.27
C THR A 26 14.84 -48.42 -13.71
N GLY A 27 14.45 -48.83 -12.49
CA GLY A 27 14.92 -50.08 -11.88
C GLY A 27 16.44 -50.08 -11.64
N ASP A 28 17.09 -51.23 -11.46
CA ASP A 28 18.48 -51.34 -10.95
C ASP A 28 19.59 -51.08 -12.00
N ASP A 29 19.28 -50.46 -13.15
CA ASP A 29 20.30 -50.07 -14.14
C ASP A 29 21.08 -48.85 -13.66
N THR A 30 22.21 -49.13 -13.02
CA THR A 30 23.01 -48.16 -12.28
C THR A 30 23.60 -47.07 -13.19
N GLN A 31 23.93 -47.38 -14.44
CA GLN A 31 24.47 -46.38 -15.39
C GLN A 31 23.39 -45.41 -15.87
N GLN A 32 22.19 -45.92 -16.12
CA GLN A 32 21.06 -45.08 -16.52
C GLN A 32 20.60 -44.18 -15.36
N GLN A 33 20.56 -44.72 -14.14
CA GLN A 33 20.27 -43.94 -12.93
C GLN A 33 21.26 -42.79 -12.71
N GLU A 34 22.56 -43.01 -12.93
CA GLU A 34 23.59 -41.97 -12.77
C GLU A 34 23.37 -40.80 -13.75
N ILE A 35 23.14 -41.09 -15.03
CA ILE A 35 22.89 -40.06 -16.05
C ILE A 35 21.62 -39.25 -15.74
N LEU A 36 20.55 -39.92 -15.32
CA LEU A 36 19.29 -39.27 -14.95
C LEU A 36 19.45 -38.39 -13.70
N SER A 37 20.22 -38.86 -12.71
CA SER A 37 20.53 -38.11 -11.49
C SER A 37 21.33 -36.84 -11.77
N GLU A 38 22.34 -36.92 -12.65
CA GLU A 38 23.11 -35.75 -13.08
C GLU A 38 22.22 -34.71 -13.77
N TRP A 39 21.29 -35.16 -14.63
CA TRP A 39 20.37 -34.26 -15.30
C TRP A 39 19.39 -33.60 -14.32
N LEU A 40 18.91 -34.35 -13.32
CA LEU A 40 18.06 -33.82 -12.25
C LEU A 40 18.78 -32.73 -11.44
N GLN A 41 20.05 -32.95 -11.11
CA GLN A 41 20.87 -31.95 -10.43
C GLN A 41 21.07 -30.68 -11.28
N GLN A 42 21.27 -30.83 -12.59
CA GLN A 42 21.41 -29.69 -13.50
C GLN A 42 20.12 -28.86 -13.58
N LEU A 43 18.97 -29.51 -13.71
CA LEU A 43 17.65 -28.84 -13.71
C LEU A 43 17.37 -28.17 -12.36
N GLY A 44 17.74 -28.81 -11.24
CA GLY A 44 17.65 -28.21 -9.90
C GLY A 44 18.50 -26.94 -9.78
N THR A 45 19.72 -26.97 -10.32
CA THR A 45 20.61 -25.81 -10.37
C THR A 45 20.03 -24.68 -11.22
N GLU A 46 19.40 -25.02 -12.37
CA GLU A 46 18.71 -24.03 -13.22
C GLU A 46 17.52 -23.38 -12.49
N ARG A 47 16.72 -24.18 -11.78
CA ARG A 47 15.61 -23.71 -10.93
C ARG A 47 16.09 -22.75 -9.87
N ASP A 48 17.11 -23.14 -9.11
CA ASP A 48 17.61 -22.36 -7.97
C ASP A 48 18.21 -21.03 -8.42
N ARG A 49 18.97 -21.03 -9.53
CA ARG A 49 19.46 -19.79 -10.14
C ARG A 49 18.33 -18.85 -10.54
N LYS A 50 17.21 -19.39 -11.03
CA LYS A 50 16.05 -18.59 -11.41
C LYS A 50 15.33 -18.01 -10.20
N LEU A 51 15.15 -18.80 -9.14
CA LEU A 51 14.58 -18.36 -7.86
C LEU A 51 15.43 -17.25 -7.23
N ASP A 52 16.75 -17.42 -7.21
CA ASP A 52 17.69 -16.40 -6.73
C ASP A 52 17.58 -15.10 -7.54
N GLY A 53 17.48 -15.19 -8.87
CA GLY A 53 17.24 -14.04 -9.73
C GLY A 53 15.94 -13.30 -9.43
N TYR A 54 14.85 -14.02 -9.10
CA TYR A 54 13.61 -13.39 -8.64
C TYR A 54 13.80 -12.68 -7.30
N ALA A 55 14.46 -13.32 -6.33
CA ALA A 55 14.72 -12.72 -5.03
C ALA A 55 15.55 -11.43 -5.17
N ALA A 56 16.61 -11.46 -5.98
CA ALA A 56 17.45 -10.30 -6.27
C ALA A 56 16.65 -9.14 -6.90
N LEU A 57 15.82 -9.43 -7.91
CA LEU A 57 15.00 -8.41 -8.56
C LEU A 57 13.96 -7.81 -7.61
N ILE A 58 13.30 -8.63 -6.78
CA ILE A 58 12.33 -8.16 -5.79
C ILE A 58 13.03 -7.25 -4.77
N SER A 59 14.18 -7.65 -4.23
CA SER A 59 14.97 -6.85 -3.30
C SER A 59 15.41 -5.52 -3.91
N GLU A 60 15.86 -5.53 -5.17
CA GLU A 60 16.19 -4.30 -5.89
C GLU A 60 14.97 -3.38 -6.04
N MET A 61 13.81 -3.93 -6.41
CA MET A 61 12.58 -3.15 -6.52
C MET A 61 12.13 -2.54 -5.19
N GLN A 62 12.26 -3.29 -4.09
CA GLN A 62 11.96 -2.82 -2.74
C GLN A 62 12.90 -1.66 -2.35
N ALA A 63 14.21 -1.83 -2.52
CA ALA A 63 15.19 -0.78 -2.24
C ALA A 63 14.93 0.50 -3.07
N ARG A 64 14.63 0.35 -4.37
CA ARG A 64 14.25 1.48 -5.23
C ARG A 64 12.97 2.17 -4.74
N ALA A 65 11.97 1.41 -4.29
CA ALA A 65 10.73 1.96 -3.78
C ALA A 65 10.93 2.74 -2.48
N GLU A 66 11.76 2.23 -1.56
CA GLU A 66 12.11 2.90 -0.31
C GLU A 66 12.84 4.23 -0.57
N ALA A 67 13.86 4.22 -1.44
CA ALA A 67 14.58 5.43 -1.81
C ALA A 67 13.64 6.51 -2.40
N ARG A 68 12.70 6.09 -3.27
CA ARG A 68 11.70 7.00 -3.85
C ARG A 68 10.72 7.54 -2.82
N LYS A 69 10.27 6.72 -1.86
CA LYS A 69 9.39 7.17 -0.77
C LYS A 69 10.09 8.19 0.12
N ALA A 70 11.36 7.97 0.47
CA ALA A 70 12.15 8.91 1.24
C ALA A 70 12.28 10.26 0.53
N GLU A 71 12.59 10.26 -0.77
CA GLU A 71 12.69 11.50 -1.54
C GLU A 71 11.33 12.19 -1.72
N ALA A 72 10.26 11.43 -1.95
CA ALA A 72 8.91 11.99 -2.02
C ALA A 72 8.50 12.66 -0.70
N GLN A 73 8.85 12.06 0.45
CA GLN A 73 8.62 12.66 1.75
C GLN A 73 9.41 13.97 1.91
N ARG A 74 10.69 13.99 1.54
CA ARG A 74 11.53 15.20 1.59
C ARG A 74 10.94 16.33 0.75
N LEU A 75 10.50 16.04 -0.47
CA LEU A 75 9.86 17.02 -1.35
C LEU A 75 8.52 17.51 -0.79
N MET A 76 7.73 16.61 -0.19
CA MET A 76 6.48 16.99 0.47
C MET A 76 6.71 17.93 1.65
N GLU A 77 7.76 17.71 2.44
CA GLU A 77 8.13 18.58 3.56
C GLU A 77 8.56 19.97 3.09
N LEU A 78 9.33 20.05 2.00
CA LEU A 78 9.68 21.32 1.36
C LEU A 78 8.45 22.07 0.85
N ALA A 79 7.55 21.38 0.13
CA ALA A 79 6.30 21.96 -0.34
C ALA A 79 5.47 22.51 0.83
N ARG A 80 5.32 21.74 1.92
CA ARG A 80 4.65 22.19 3.15
C ARG A 80 5.33 23.40 3.81
N ALA A 81 6.65 23.54 3.69
CA ALA A 81 7.35 24.71 4.20
C ALA A 81 6.99 25.97 3.39
N ASP A 82 6.94 25.86 2.07
CA ASP A 82 6.57 26.98 1.19
C ASP A 82 5.07 27.33 1.28
N GLU A 83 4.20 26.33 1.44
CA GLU A 83 2.77 26.54 1.75
C GLU A 83 2.59 27.35 3.04
N ARG A 84 3.29 26.97 4.11
CA ARG A 84 3.26 27.71 5.39
C ARG A 84 3.77 29.14 5.25
N ARG A 85 4.87 29.34 4.52
CA ARG A 85 5.42 30.70 4.26
C ARG A 85 4.45 31.54 3.45
N SER A 86 3.85 30.97 2.41
CA SER A 86 2.83 31.63 1.59
C SER A 86 1.61 32.04 2.42
N GLN A 87 1.13 31.15 3.30
CA GLN A 87 0.02 31.43 4.19
C GLN A 87 0.35 32.55 5.18
N LEU A 88 1.54 32.53 5.80
CA LEU A 88 2.01 33.61 6.68
C LEU A 88 2.04 34.97 5.97
N LEU A 89 2.50 35.01 4.71
CA LEU A 89 2.50 36.23 3.91
C LEU A 89 1.09 36.74 3.62
N LYS A 90 0.15 35.84 3.29
CA LYS A 90 -1.27 36.20 3.11
C LYS A 90 -1.89 36.75 4.40
N GLU A 91 -1.59 36.15 5.54
CA GLU A 91 -2.08 36.62 6.85
C GLU A 91 -1.55 38.01 7.19
N ARG A 92 -0.27 38.27 6.93
CA ARG A 92 0.32 39.62 7.09
C ARG A 92 -0.35 40.65 6.17
N LEU A 93 -0.62 40.27 4.91
CA LEU A 93 -1.29 41.14 3.96
C LEU A 93 -2.74 41.42 4.38
N LYS A 94 -3.44 40.41 4.90
CA LYS A 94 -4.77 40.54 5.48
C LYS A 94 -4.76 41.51 6.66
N TRP A 95 -3.84 41.33 7.61
CA TRP A 95 -3.69 42.21 8.77
C TRP A 95 -3.43 43.67 8.34
N PHE A 96 -2.61 43.89 7.32
CA PHE A 96 -2.41 45.22 6.74
C PHE A 96 -3.72 45.83 6.22
N PHE A 97 -4.49 45.08 5.40
CA PHE A 97 -5.80 45.56 4.90
C PHE A 97 -6.76 45.89 6.04
N GLU A 98 -6.83 45.06 7.07
CA GLU A 98 -7.70 45.28 8.24
C GLU A 98 -7.26 46.52 9.05
N SER A 99 -5.95 46.68 9.29
CA SER A 99 -5.39 47.81 10.05
C SER A 99 -5.60 49.17 9.37
N GLN A 100 -5.60 49.18 8.03
CA GLN A 100 -5.80 50.37 7.21
C GLN A 100 -7.24 50.51 6.69
N GLN A 101 -8.15 49.62 7.10
CA GLN A 101 -9.55 49.54 6.65
C GLN A 101 -9.71 49.53 5.11
N LEU A 102 -8.76 48.90 4.41
CA LEU A 102 -8.75 48.76 2.97
C LEU A 102 -9.62 47.58 2.54
N LYS A 103 -10.41 47.77 1.47
CA LYS A 103 -11.21 46.69 0.86
C LYS A 103 -10.53 46.07 -0.36
N THR A 104 -10.01 46.91 -1.25
CA THR A 104 -9.37 46.49 -2.50
C THR A 104 -8.23 47.43 -2.85
N ILE A 105 -7.13 46.90 -3.35
CA ILE A 105 -6.01 47.64 -3.94
C ILE A 105 -5.66 47.00 -5.27
N GLU A 106 -5.47 47.83 -6.30
CA GLU A 106 -4.85 47.43 -7.56
C GLU A 106 -3.39 47.87 -7.59
N THR A 107 -2.53 46.95 -7.97
CA THR A 107 -1.12 47.18 -8.26
C THR A 107 -0.90 47.01 -9.77
N THR A 108 0.30 47.31 -10.27
CA THR A 108 0.64 47.12 -11.69
C THR A 108 0.37 45.70 -12.21
N ARG A 109 0.46 44.68 -11.35
CA ARG A 109 0.35 43.26 -11.76
C ARG A 109 -0.84 42.52 -11.15
N TYR A 110 -1.40 43.00 -10.04
CA TYR A 110 -2.39 42.25 -9.26
C TYR A 110 -3.47 43.15 -8.68
N ARG A 111 -4.69 42.63 -8.63
CA ARG A 111 -5.80 43.17 -7.83
C ARG A 111 -5.93 42.35 -6.55
N LEU A 112 -5.74 43.00 -5.41
CA LEU A 112 -5.81 42.42 -4.07
C LEU A 112 -7.12 42.86 -3.43
N SER A 113 -7.91 41.93 -2.90
CA SER A 113 -9.17 42.25 -2.22
C SER A 113 -9.30 41.46 -0.92
N LEU A 114 -9.77 42.15 0.13
CA LEU A 114 -10.17 41.52 1.38
C LEU A 114 -11.60 41.01 1.22
N SER A 115 -11.74 39.70 0.99
CA SER A 115 -13.03 39.04 0.84
C SER A 115 -13.29 38.09 2.00
N LYS A 116 -14.57 37.85 2.31
CA LYS A 116 -14.95 36.78 3.23
C LYS A 116 -14.60 35.43 2.59
N ASN A 117 -14.17 34.47 3.41
CA ASN A 117 -13.95 33.11 2.94
C ASN A 117 -15.25 32.55 2.33
N GLY A 118 -15.12 31.82 1.22
CA GLY A 118 -16.25 31.13 0.60
C GLY A 118 -16.74 29.95 1.45
N GLY A 119 -17.86 29.36 1.04
CA GLY A 119 -18.50 28.23 1.74
C GLY A 119 -19.60 28.66 2.71
N LYS A 120 -20.19 27.67 3.39
CA LYS A 120 -21.18 27.95 4.44
C LYS A 120 -20.48 28.61 5.62
N ALA A 121 -21.14 29.61 6.21
CA ALA A 121 -20.68 30.19 7.46
C ALA A 121 -20.47 29.07 8.50
N PRO A 122 -19.42 29.16 9.35
CA PRO A 122 -19.18 28.16 10.39
C PRO A 122 -20.43 27.99 11.26
N LEU A 123 -20.88 26.74 11.42
CA LEU A 123 -21.94 26.41 12.37
C LEU A 123 -21.33 26.43 13.77
N ILE A 124 -21.70 27.44 14.57
CA ILE A 124 -21.26 27.55 15.96
C ILE A 124 -22.30 26.84 16.82
N LEU A 125 -21.92 25.66 17.35
CA LEU A 125 -22.65 24.97 18.39
C LEU A 125 -22.15 25.44 19.76
N LYS A 126 -23.00 25.39 20.79
CA LYS A 126 -22.57 25.73 22.14
C LYS A 126 -21.56 24.70 22.67
N PRO A 127 -20.52 25.09 23.43
CA PRO A 127 -19.47 24.17 23.89
C PRO A 127 -19.97 23.03 24.78
N ASP A 128 -21.07 23.26 25.49
CA ASP A 128 -21.73 22.37 26.44
C ASP A 128 -22.90 21.58 25.84
N LEU A 129 -23.10 21.69 24.51
CA LEU A 129 -24.20 21.02 23.83
C LEU A 129 -23.95 19.51 23.73
N SER A 130 -24.71 18.72 24.49
CA SER A 130 -24.72 17.27 24.30
C SER A 130 -25.60 16.88 23.10
N PRO A 131 -25.17 15.93 22.25
CA PRO A 131 -26.03 15.36 21.20
C PRO A 131 -27.36 14.80 21.72
N GLN A 132 -27.42 14.37 22.99
CA GLN A 132 -28.66 13.86 23.60
C GLN A 132 -29.69 14.96 23.90
N GLN A 133 -29.25 16.22 23.96
CA GLN A 133 -30.12 17.38 24.19
C GLN A 133 -30.70 17.95 22.87
N LEU A 134 -30.25 17.41 21.73
CA LEU A 134 -30.72 17.84 20.42
C LEU A 134 -32.01 17.12 20.03
N PRO A 135 -32.99 17.82 19.45
CA PRO A 135 -34.15 17.19 18.83
C PRO A 135 -33.74 16.15 17.77
N GLU A 136 -34.53 15.08 17.63
CA GLU A 136 -34.22 13.95 16.72
C GLU A 136 -33.92 14.39 15.28
N ARG A 137 -34.59 15.45 14.79
CA ARG A 137 -34.37 16.00 13.45
C ARG A 137 -32.94 16.54 13.19
N PHE A 138 -32.14 16.69 14.24
CA PHE A 138 -30.76 17.19 14.21
C PHE A 138 -29.73 16.16 14.67
N THR A 139 -30.15 14.92 14.91
CA THR A 139 -29.28 13.82 15.36
C THR A 139 -29.31 12.68 14.33
N THR A 140 -28.16 12.03 14.14
CA THR A 140 -28.05 10.82 13.31
C THR A 140 -27.50 9.68 14.14
N THR A 141 -28.13 8.50 14.06
CA THR A 141 -27.65 7.28 14.70
C THR A 141 -26.81 6.48 13.69
N SER A 142 -25.53 6.23 13.99
CA SER A 142 -24.70 5.29 13.23
C SER A 142 -24.68 3.94 13.94
N ILE A 143 -25.05 2.87 13.24
CA ILE A 143 -24.97 1.49 13.72
C ILE A 143 -23.94 0.79 12.85
N GLU A 144 -22.78 0.49 13.42
CA GLU A 144 -21.67 -0.15 12.72
C GLU A 144 -21.40 -1.53 13.34
N PRO A 145 -21.07 -2.54 12.52
CA PRO A 145 -20.74 -3.87 13.02
C PRO A 145 -19.46 -3.78 13.85
N ASN A 146 -19.52 -4.29 15.08
CA ASN A 146 -18.33 -4.44 15.91
C ASN A 146 -17.54 -5.67 15.44
N THR A 147 -16.72 -5.47 14.42
CA THR A 147 -15.91 -6.54 13.80
C THR A 147 -14.95 -7.22 14.78
N SER A 148 -14.52 -6.52 15.83
CA SER A 148 -13.67 -7.10 16.88
C SER A 148 -14.43 -8.06 17.77
N ALA A 149 -15.65 -7.67 18.21
CA ALA A 149 -16.51 -8.54 18.99
C ALA A 149 -16.98 -9.76 18.19
N ILE A 150 -17.37 -9.54 16.92
CA ILE A 150 -17.75 -10.63 15.99
C ILE A 150 -16.59 -11.62 15.82
N ARG A 151 -15.36 -11.14 15.62
CA ARG A 151 -14.18 -12.00 15.52
C ARG A 151 -13.93 -12.77 16.82
N ALA A 152 -14.00 -12.11 17.97
CA ALA A 152 -13.78 -12.76 19.27
C ALA A 152 -14.82 -13.86 19.56
N ALA A 153 -16.09 -13.66 19.19
CA ALA A 153 -17.14 -14.67 19.32
C ALA A 153 -16.87 -15.90 18.44
N LEU A 154 -16.46 -15.69 17.18
CA LEU A 154 -16.06 -16.78 16.28
C LEU A 154 -14.82 -17.53 16.80
N GLU A 155 -13.83 -16.81 17.33
CA GLU A 155 -12.63 -17.42 17.94
C GLU A 155 -12.95 -18.19 19.22
N ALA A 156 -14.00 -17.80 19.96
CA ALA A 156 -14.51 -18.51 21.13
C ALA A 156 -15.36 -19.76 20.79
N GLY A 157 -15.60 -20.02 19.50
CA GLY A 157 -16.34 -21.18 19.03
C GLY A 157 -17.85 -20.95 18.87
N GLU A 158 -18.34 -19.71 18.96
CA GLU A 158 -19.73 -19.39 18.65
C GLU A 158 -19.96 -19.48 17.13
N THR A 159 -21.09 -20.06 16.73
CA THR A 159 -21.48 -20.13 15.31
C THR A 159 -22.38 -18.94 15.00
N LEU A 160 -21.94 -18.07 14.10
CA LEU A 160 -22.71 -16.90 13.65
C LEU A 160 -23.15 -17.09 12.20
N ASP A 161 -24.46 -17.04 11.93
CA ASP A 161 -25.02 -17.25 10.58
C ASP A 161 -24.54 -16.21 9.55
N PHE A 162 -24.06 -15.05 10.01
CA PHE A 162 -23.67 -13.91 9.18
C PHE A 162 -22.16 -13.69 9.07
N ALA A 163 -21.32 -14.49 9.76
CA ALA A 163 -19.88 -14.30 9.77
C ALA A 163 -19.12 -15.61 9.96
N SER A 164 -18.01 -15.76 9.24
CA SER A 164 -17.10 -16.90 9.37
C SER A 164 -15.64 -16.45 9.26
N LEU A 165 -14.73 -17.20 9.89
CA LEU A 165 -13.29 -17.01 9.68
C LEU A 165 -12.88 -17.69 8.38
N GLY A 166 -12.24 -16.94 7.49
CA GLY A 166 -11.60 -17.50 6.29
C GLY A 166 -10.19 -18.03 6.57
N ASP A 167 -9.67 -18.81 5.64
CA ASP A 167 -8.30 -19.32 5.71
C ASP A 167 -7.26 -18.19 5.65
N ARG A 168 -6.13 -18.41 6.33
CA ARG A 168 -4.98 -17.51 6.22
C ARG A 168 -4.35 -17.63 4.84
N SER A 169 -4.13 -16.50 4.18
CA SER A 169 -3.36 -16.47 2.93
C SER A 169 -1.86 -16.64 3.21
N THR A 170 -1.15 -17.25 2.25
CA THR A 170 0.31 -17.42 2.29
C THR A 170 1.02 -16.32 1.50
N SER A 171 2.21 -15.93 1.95
CA SER A 171 3.07 -14.97 1.25
C SER A 171 4.53 -15.45 1.26
N ILE A 172 5.28 -15.04 0.23
CA ILE A 172 6.71 -15.35 0.12
C ILE A 172 7.50 -14.40 1.01
N ARG A 173 8.43 -14.94 1.80
CA ARG A 173 9.37 -14.18 2.62
C ARG A 173 10.79 -14.35 2.09
N ILE A 174 11.43 -13.24 1.73
CA ILE A 174 12.85 -13.17 1.37
C ILE A 174 13.61 -12.69 2.62
N LYS A 175 14.73 -13.34 2.97
CA LYS A 175 15.58 -13.01 4.12
C LYS A 175 16.99 -12.72 3.67
#